data_AF-A0AAU2QKU0-F1
#
_entry.id   AF-A0AAU2QKU0-F1
#
_cell.length_a   1.000
_cell.length_b   1.000
_cell.length_c   1.000
_cell.angle_alpha   90.00
_cell.angle_beta   90.00
_cell.angle_gamma   90.00
#
_symmetry.space_group_name_H-M   'P 1'
#
loop_
_entity.id
_entity.type
_entity.pdbx_description
1 polymer ?
#
loop_
_entity_poly.entity_id
_entity_poly.type
_entity_poly.pdbx_seq_one_letter_code
_entity_poly.pdbx_strand_id
1 'polypeptide(L)' 'MFRRREPVPFAFVAEADRFRSNVAPPPPEKSSAAEIAGRWLLGVTIIAALVGSLVLGMPALTIDHSSTSTQESQASQGH' A
#
# COMPACT_ATOMS: atom_id res chain seq x y z
N MET A 1 -12.12 -27.47 -6.30
CA MET A 1 -11.40 -28.51 -7.08
C MET A 1 -10.45 -29.25 -6.14
N PHE A 2 -10.79 -30.49 -5.77
CA PHE A 2 -9.93 -31.34 -4.96
C PHE A 2 -8.77 -31.85 -5.82
N ARG A 3 -7.54 -31.37 -5.58
CA ARG A 3 -6.33 -31.99 -6.14
C ARG A 3 -6.04 -33.27 -5.35
N ARG A 4 -6.24 -34.43 -5.99
CA ARG A 4 -5.74 -35.72 -5.50
C ARG A 4 -4.21 -35.63 -5.47
N ARG A 5 -3.62 -35.60 -4.28
CA ARG A 5 -2.17 -35.75 -4.11
C ARG A 5 -1.88 -37.24 -4.01
N GLU A 6 -1.07 -37.72 -4.94
CA GLU A 6 -0.59 -39.10 -5.01
C GLU A 6 0.24 -39.41 -3.76
N PRO A 7 0.03 -40.57 -3.09
CA PRO A 7 0.79 -40.91 -1.89
C PRO A 7 2.22 -41.30 -2.29
N VAL A 8 3.16 -40.37 -2.13
CA VAL A 8 4.59 -40.67 -2.28
C VAL A 8 5.06 -41.52 -1.08
N PRO A 9 5.83 -42.60 -1.32
CA PRO A 9 6.08 -43.66 -0.34
C PRO A 9 6.95 -43.27 0.87
N PHE A 10 7.48 -42.05 0.91
CA PHE A 10 8.18 -41.47 2.06
C PHE A 10 7.76 -40.01 2.28
N ALA A 11 6.46 -39.72 2.23
CA ALA A 11 5.99 -38.48 2.82
C ALA A 11 6.29 -38.52 4.33
N PHE A 12 7.42 -37.95 4.75
CA PHE A 12 7.60 -37.48 6.11
C PHE A 12 6.59 -36.33 6.28
N VAL A 13 5.34 -36.69 6.54
CA VAL A 13 4.43 -35.83 7.30
C VAL A 13 5.19 -35.61 8.58
N ALA A 14 5.82 -34.43 8.70
CA ALA A 14 6.58 -34.09 9.89
C ALA A 14 5.66 -34.39 11.07
N GLU A 15 6.10 -35.20 12.03
CA GLU A 15 5.33 -35.55 13.23
C GLU A 15 4.81 -34.27 13.95
N ALA A 16 5.38 -33.10 13.62
CA ALA A 16 4.87 -31.77 13.92
C ALA A 16 3.40 -31.52 13.52
N ASP A 17 2.86 -32.15 12.47
CA ASP A 17 1.44 -32.08 12.12
C ASP A 17 0.56 -32.96 13.05
N ARG A 18 1.16 -33.85 13.84
CA ARG A 18 0.45 -34.76 14.77
C ARG A 18 0.63 -34.37 16.26
N PHE A 19 1.51 -33.44 16.60
CA PHE A 19 1.55 -32.85 17.95
C PHE A 19 0.37 -31.87 18.13
N ARG A 20 -0.83 -32.43 18.33
CA ARG A 20 -1.94 -31.73 18.97
C ARG A 20 -1.54 -31.57 20.44
N SER A 21 -0.95 -30.43 20.79
CA SER A 21 -0.89 -30.01 22.19
C SER A 21 -2.30 -30.14 22.76
N ASN A 22 -2.44 -30.79 23.92
CA ASN A 22 -3.73 -30.95 24.61
C ASN A 22 -4.16 -29.61 25.27
N VAL A 23 -3.77 -28.50 24.65
CA VAL A 23 -3.99 -27.13 25.09
C VAL A 23 -4.76 -26.49 23.96
N ALA A 24 -6.02 -26.16 24.23
CA ALA A 24 -6.81 -25.37 23.29
C ALA A 24 -6.00 -24.10 22.94
N PRO A 25 -5.85 -23.76 21.65
CA PRO A 25 -5.19 -22.51 21.27
C PRO A 25 -5.81 -21.36 22.08
N PRO A 26 -5.00 -20.47 22.67
CA PRO A 26 -5.55 -19.33 23.39
C PRO A 26 -6.49 -18.55 22.45
N PRO A 27 -7.62 -18.04 22.96
CA PRO A 27 -8.52 -17.22 22.15
C PRO A 27 -7.74 -16.09 21.48
N PRO A 28 -8.03 -15.76 20.21
CA PRO A 28 -7.36 -14.67 19.53
C PRO A 28 -7.53 -13.38 20.34
N GLU A 29 -6.42 -12.67 20.58
CA GLU A 29 -6.44 -11.42 21.33
C GLU A 29 -7.24 -10.39 20.55
N LYS A 30 -8.22 -9.78 21.23
CA LYS A 30 -9.04 -8.73 20.63
C LYS A 30 -8.23 -7.45 20.60
N SER A 31 -8.16 -6.81 19.43
CA SER A 31 -7.54 -5.48 19.33
C SER A 31 -8.16 -4.52 20.35
N SER A 32 -7.28 -3.88 21.13
CA SER A 32 -7.69 -2.90 22.13
C SER A 32 -8.19 -1.63 21.44
N ALA A 33 -9.10 -0.89 22.08
CA ALA A 33 -9.61 0.39 21.55
C ALA A 33 -8.47 1.38 21.23
N ALA A 34 -7.39 1.36 22.04
CA ALA A 34 -6.21 2.18 21.82
C ALA A 34 -5.44 1.77 20.54
N GLU A 35 -5.39 0.48 20.23
CA GLU A 35 -4.73 -0.03 19.02
C GLU A 35 -5.49 0.39 17.76
N ILE A 36 -6.82 0.31 17.80
CA ILE A 36 -7.70 0.74 16.71
C ILE A 36 -7.58 2.25 16.50
N ALA A 37 -7.61 3.03 17.58
CA ALA A 37 -7.46 4.48 17.54
C ALA A 37 -6.09 4.88 16.97
N GLY A 38 -5.01 4.19 17.35
CA GLY A 38 -3.67 4.42 16.83
C GLY A 38 -3.57 4.16 15.32
N ARG A 39 -4.14 3.05 14.85
CA ARG A 39 -4.17 2.71 13.41
C ARG A 39 -4.95 3.73 12.59
N TRP A 40 -6.07 4.21 13.12
CA TRP A 40 -6.87 5.27 12.50
C TRP A 40 -6.13 6.60 12.46
N LEU A 41 -5.54 7.03 13.58
CA LEU A 41 -4.80 8.27 13.66
C LEU A 41 -3.65 8.31 12.65
N LEU A 42 -2.89 7.22 12.55
CA LEU A 42 -1.79 7.10 11.58
C LEU A 42 -2.31 7.22 10.14
N GLY A 43 -3.37 6.48 9.80
CA GLY A 43 -3.96 6.51 8.46
C GLY A 43 -4.48 7.90 8.09
N VAL A 44 -5.23 8.54 8.99
CA VAL A 44 -5.76 9.90 8.78
C VAL A 44 -4.64 10.92 8.60
N THR A 45 -3.56 10.81 9.39
CA THR A 45 -2.41 11.72 9.29
C THR A 45 -1.72 11.60 7.94
N ILE A 46 -1.49 10.38 7.45
CA ILE A 46 -0.86 10.14 6.14
C ILE A 46 -1.72 10.72 5.02
N ILE A 47 -3.04 10.47 5.05
CA ILE A 47 -3.96 10.99 4.04
C ILE A 47 -3.97 12.53 4.07
N ALA A 48 -4.05 13.13 5.26
CA ALA A 48 -4.02 14.59 5.40
C ALA A 48 -2.72 15.20 4.88
N ALA A 49 -1.57 14.56 5.13
CA ALA A 49 -0.27 15.01 4.62
C ALA A 49 -0.20 14.94 3.09
N LEU A 50 -0.69 13.85 2.49
CA LEU A 50 -0.72 13.69 1.04
C LEU A 50 -1.63 14.73 0.38
N VAL A 51 -2.85 14.90 0.90
CA VAL A 51 -3.80 15.91 0.40
C VAL A 51 -3.23 17.31 0.58
N GLY A 52 -2.65 17.61 1.75
CA GLY A 52 -2.02 18.91 2.03
C GLY A 52 -0.87 19.21 1.06
N SER A 53 -0.01 18.23 0.79
CA SER A 53 1.07 18.34 -0.20
C SER A 53 0.53 18.64 -1.60
N LEU A 54 -0.55 17.94 -2.02
CA LEU A 54 -1.15 18.15 -3.33
C LEU A 54 -1.77 19.55 -3.45
N VAL A 55 -2.51 20.00 -2.44
CA VAL A 55 -3.14 21.33 -2.43
C VAL A 55 -2.07 22.42 -2.49
N LEU A 56 -0.97 22.29 -1.74
CA LEU A 56 0.15 23.24 -1.79
C LEU A 56 0.95 23.15 -3.10
N GLY A 57 1.05 21.96 -3.71
CA GLY A 57 1.82 21.72 -4.94
C GLY A 57 1.09 22.03 -6.23
N MET A 58 -0.25 22.03 -6.24
CA MET A 58 -1.06 22.32 -7.44
C MET A 58 -0.72 23.66 -8.13
N PRO A 59 -0.49 24.78 -7.42
CA PRO A 59 -0.08 26.03 -8.05
C PRO A 59 1.28 25.96 -8.75
N ALA A 60 2.17 25.04 -8.40
CA ALA A 60 3.42 24.83 -9.12
C ALA A 60 3.23 23.99 -10.40
N LEU A 61 2.13 23.23 -10.48
CA LEU A 61 1.77 22.39 -11.63
C LEU A 61 0.87 23.14 -12.62
N THR A 62 0.25 24.25 -12.23
CA THR A 62 -0.49 25.11 -13.17
C THR A 62 0.51 25.87 -14.03
N ILE A 63 0.61 25.47 -15.29
CA ILE A 63 1.29 26.26 -16.31
C ILE A 63 0.25 27.28 -16.76
N ASP A 64 0.51 28.56 -16.50
CA ASP A 64 -0.29 29.65 -17.05
C ASP A 64 -0.23 29.58 -18.59
N HIS A 65 -1.28 29.02 -19.21
CA HIS A 65 -1.41 28.96 -20.66
C HIS A 65 -1.49 30.36 -21.32
N SER A 66 -1.55 31.44 -20.53
CA SER A 66 -1.54 32.83 -20.98
C SER A 66 -0.20 33.29 -21.57
N SER A 67 0.89 32.53 -21.41
CA SER A 67 2.15 32.75 -22.14
C SER A 67 2.27 31.93 -23.44
N THR A 68 1.18 31.32 -23.93
CA THR A 68 1.13 30.72 -25.28
C THR A 68 0.89 31.80 -26.35
N SER A 69 1.50 32.97 -26.20
CA SER A 69 1.81 33.83 -27.34
C SER A 69 3.32 33.73 -27.55
N THR A 70 3.70 32.95 -28.55
CA THR A 70 4.93 33.19 -29.30
C THR A 70 6.24 32.93 -28.54
N GLN A 71 6.51 31.67 -28.21
CA GLN A 71 7.90 31.21 -28.19
C GLN A 71 8.30 30.86 -29.64
N GLU A 72 8.31 31.86 -30.54
CA GLU A 72 8.98 31.71 -31.83
C GLU A 72 10.49 31.65 -31.58
N SER A 73 11.13 30.61 -32.12
CA SER A 73 12.57 30.54 -32.23
C SER A 73 13.09 31.70 -33.11
N GLN A 74 13.57 32.76 -32.47
CA GLN A 74 14.34 33.86 -33.10
C GLN A 74 15.58 33.37 -33.86
N ALA A 75 15.96 32.09 -33.73
CA ALA A 75 17.04 31.46 -34.49
C ALA A 75 16.68 31.18 -35.97
N SER A 76 15.40 31.27 -36.37
CA SER A 76 14.98 31.00 -37.75
C SER A 76 14.82 32.27 -38.62
N GLN A 77 15.00 33.47 -38.07
CA GLN A 77 14.76 34.75 -38.76
C GLN A 77 16.04 35.43 -39.26
N GLY A 78 17.12 34.67 -39.49
CA GLY A 78 18.35 35.15 -40.13
C GLY A 78 18.50 34.58 -41.55
N HIS A 79 18.01 35.31 -42.56
CA HIS A 79 18.44 35.23 -43.96
C HIS A 79 18.26 36.60 -44.62
#